data_AF-A0A7S0GBI2-F1
#
_entry.id   AF-A0A7S0GBI2-F1
#
_cell.length_a   1.000
_cell.length_b   1.000
_cell.length_c   1.000
_cell.angle_alpha   90.00
_cell.angle_beta   90.00
_cell.angle_gamma   90.00
#
_symmetry.space_group_name_H-M   'P 1'
#
loop_
_entity.id
_entity.type
_entity.pdbx_description
1 polymer ?
#
loop_
_entity_poly.entity_id
_entity_poly.type
_entity_poly.pdbx_seq_one_letter_code
_entity_poly.pdbx_strand_id
1 'polypeptide(L)'
;DLTKQDGKKLWLSEYGDCGSWGNPMGCSGNYEKSNGMFMVEMMNADFVSLQMTAWLYWQPMDAHEDWGFIRFSYDAEHNWGSKEHWEVKNKYYLHAQFSRH
;
A
#
# COMPACT_ATOMS: atom_id res chain seq x y z
N ASP A 1 16.43 -4.79 20.72
CA ASP A 1 16.48 -4.26 19.34
C ASP A 1 17.37 -5.17 18.52
N LEU A 2 16.76 -6.05 17.72
CA LEU A 2 17.46 -7.07 16.92
C LEU A 2 18.33 -6.42 15.83
N THR A 3 17.95 -5.25 15.32
CA THR A 3 18.70 -4.52 14.29
C THR A 3 20.06 -4.07 14.82
N LYS A 4 20.10 -3.60 16.07
CA LYS A 4 21.34 -3.22 16.77
C LYS A 4 22.23 -4.42 17.11
N GLN A 5 21.65 -5.58 17.35
CA GLN A 5 22.40 -6.80 17.66
C GLN A 5 23.10 -7.36 16.41
N ASP A 6 22.41 -7.35 15.26
CA ASP A 6 22.95 -7.90 14.01
C ASP A 6 23.68 -6.87 13.14
N GLY A 7 23.60 -5.57 13.47
CA GLY A 7 24.13 -4.47 12.65
C GLY A 7 23.41 -4.32 11.30
N LYS A 8 22.18 -4.84 11.20
CA LYS A 8 21.40 -4.89 9.96
C LYS A 8 20.27 -3.86 9.97
N LYS A 9 19.83 -3.48 8.76
CA LYS A 9 18.67 -2.63 8.54
C LYS A 9 17.40 -3.47 8.43
N LEU A 10 16.29 -3.00 9.01
CA LEU A 10 14.97 -3.63 8.90
C LEU A 10 14.12 -2.93 7.84
N TRP A 11 13.52 -3.70 6.95
CA TRP A 11 12.65 -3.24 5.86
C TRP A 11 11.29 -3.93 5.99
N LEU A 12 10.18 -3.20 5.90
CA LEU A 12 8.90 -3.83 5.56
C LEU A 12 8.89 -4.05 4.05
N SER A 13 9.01 -5.31 3.62
CA SER A 13 9.10 -5.64 2.20
C SER A 13 7.75 -5.75 1.50
N GLU A 14 6.65 -5.84 2.25
CA GLU A 14 5.31 -5.96 1.69
C GLU A 14 4.24 -5.52 2.69
N TYR A 15 3.32 -4.69 2.21
CA TYR A 15 2.06 -4.36 2.88
C TYR A 15 0.97 -4.13 1.84
N GLY A 16 -0.21 -4.69 2.08
CA GLY A 16 -1.41 -4.42 1.29
C GLY A 16 -2.58 -4.02 2.19
N ASP A 17 -3.30 -2.98 1.80
CA ASP A 17 -4.60 -2.65 2.39
C ASP A 17 -5.71 -2.99 1.42
N CYS A 18 -6.69 -3.76 1.86
CA CYS A 18 -7.86 -4.09 1.08
C CYS A 18 -9.11 -3.56 1.79
N GLY A 19 -9.49 -2.35 1.38
CA GLY A 19 -10.85 -1.82 1.47
C GLY A 19 -11.58 -1.94 2.80
N SER A 20 -10.94 -1.76 3.97
CA SER A 20 -11.67 -1.74 5.24
C SER A 20 -11.32 -0.49 6.05
N TRP A 21 -12.32 0.37 6.29
CA TRP A 21 -12.28 1.36 7.36
C TRP A 21 -12.20 0.61 8.71
N GLY A 22 -10.96 0.34 9.15
CA GLY A 22 -10.65 -0.38 10.38
C GLY A 22 -9.67 -1.55 10.25
N ASN A 23 -9.04 -1.77 9.09
CA ASN A 23 -8.17 -2.91 8.73
C ASN A 23 -7.37 -3.58 9.90
N PRO A 24 -7.72 -4.83 10.25
CA PRO A 24 -6.79 -5.80 10.81
C PRO A 24 -6.73 -7.05 9.90
N MET A 25 -6.05 -6.89 8.76
CA MET A 25 -5.48 -7.89 7.85
C MET A 25 -6.43 -8.93 7.21
N GLY A 26 -7.31 -8.50 6.30
CA GLY A 26 -7.95 -9.46 5.37
C GLY A 26 -8.78 -8.84 4.24
N CYS A 27 -8.68 -9.43 3.05
CA CYS A 27 -9.35 -8.98 1.80
C CYS A 27 -10.66 -9.73 1.51
N SER A 28 -11.25 -10.37 2.52
CA SER A 28 -12.46 -11.18 2.38
C SER A 28 -13.66 -10.50 3.03
N GLY A 29 -14.35 -9.63 2.29
CA GLY A 29 -15.70 -9.15 2.65
C GLY A 29 -16.13 -7.87 1.93
N ASN A 30 -17.41 -7.52 2.09
CA ASN A 30 -18.07 -6.34 1.51
C ASN A 30 -17.65 -5.04 2.23
N TYR A 31 -16.35 -4.75 2.25
CA TYR A 31 -15.81 -3.67 3.05
C TYR A 31 -15.64 -2.37 2.24
N GLU A 32 -15.69 -1.25 2.96
CA GLU A 32 -15.67 0.12 2.43
C GLU A 32 -14.32 0.49 1.78
N LYS A 33 -14.35 1.07 0.57
CA LYS A 33 -13.17 1.51 -0.22
C LYS A 33 -11.99 2.00 0.63
N SER A 34 -10.79 1.49 0.35
CA SER A 34 -9.61 1.89 1.12
C SER A 34 -9.26 3.35 0.85
N ASN A 35 -9.10 4.14 1.92
CA ASN A 35 -8.66 5.52 1.82
C ASN A 35 -7.15 5.72 2.11
N GLY A 36 -6.44 4.68 2.59
CA GLY A 36 -5.01 4.73 2.94
C GLY A 36 -4.66 5.31 4.32
N MET A 37 -5.63 5.66 5.17
CA MET A 37 -5.33 6.24 6.49
C MET A 37 -4.68 5.22 7.43
N PHE A 38 -5.20 3.99 7.48
CA PHE A 38 -4.59 2.94 8.29
C PHE A 38 -3.17 2.57 7.80
N MET A 39 -2.94 2.63 6.49
CA MET A 39 -1.61 2.43 5.91
C MET A 39 -0.59 3.44 6.47
N VAL A 40 -0.93 4.74 6.53
CA VAL A 40 0.01 5.75 7.06
C VAL A 40 0.21 5.64 8.57
N GLU A 41 -0.79 5.17 9.32
CA GLU A 41 -0.65 4.87 10.74
C GLU A 41 0.37 3.75 10.96
N MET A 42 0.33 2.69 10.14
CA MET A 42 1.30 1.59 10.17
C MET A 42 2.69 2.05 9.75
N MET A 43 2.82 2.81 8.65
CA MET A 43 4.10 3.39 8.25
C MET A 43 4.73 4.19 9.40
N ASN A 44 3.97 5.05 10.06
CA ASN A 44 4.48 5.86 11.18
C ASN A 44 4.87 4.98 12.37
N ALA A 45 4.04 4.01 12.74
CA ALA A 45 4.34 3.08 13.84
C ALA A 45 5.62 2.26 13.55
N ASP A 46 5.79 1.78 12.33
CA ASP A 46 6.94 1.00 11.87
C ASP A 46 8.24 1.81 11.90
N PHE A 47 8.21 3.06 11.41
CA PHE A 47 9.39 3.93 11.46
C PHE A 47 9.75 4.33 12.89
N VAL A 48 8.77 4.69 13.72
CA VAL A 48 9.02 5.20 15.09
C VAL A 48 9.36 4.07 16.07
N SER A 49 8.61 2.97 16.03
CA SER A 49 8.67 1.91 17.05
C SER A 49 9.60 0.78 16.66
N LEU A 50 9.59 0.37 15.38
CA LEU A 50 10.40 -0.75 14.87
C LEU A 50 11.70 -0.29 14.22
N GLN A 51 11.90 1.02 14.09
CA GLN A 51 13.10 1.63 13.48
C GLN A 51 13.36 1.08 12.07
N MET A 52 12.28 0.83 11.31
CA MET A 52 12.43 0.43 9.91
C MET A 52 13.13 1.52 9.10
N THR A 53 13.82 1.10 8.05
CA THR A 53 14.61 1.99 7.18
C THR A 53 14.07 2.05 5.75
N ALA A 54 13.15 1.15 5.42
CA ALA A 54 12.38 1.17 4.19
C ALA A 54 11.02 0.51 4.43
N TRP A 55 10.05 0.93 3.62
CA TRP A 55 8.67 0.45 3.70
C TRP A 55 8.14 0.33 2.27
N LEU A 56 7.71 -0.88 1.90
CA LEU A 56 7.29 -1.20 0.55
C LEU A 56 5.84 -1.66 0.56
N TYR A 57 5.04 -1.01 -0.30
CA TYR A 57 3.69 -1.44 -0.59
C TYR A 57 3.70 -2.62 -1.57
N TRP A 58 2.71 -3.50 -1.47
CA TRP A 58 2.63 -4.77 -2.22
C TRP A 58 2.59 -4.53 -3.74
N GLN A 59 1.57 -3.83 -4.23
CA GLN A 59 1.37 -3.63 -5.67
C GLN A 59 1.17 -2.13 -5.96
N PRO A 60 2.00 -1.50 -6.81
CA PRO A 60 1.77 -0.11 -7.20
C PRO A 60 0.56 0.03 -8.13
N MET A 61 0.27 -0.98 -8.96
CA MET A 61 -0.84 -1.00 -9.89
C MET A 61 -1.55 -2.34 -9.85
N ASP A 62 -2.88 -2.34 -9.86
CA ASP A 62 -3.68 -3.57 -9.97
C ASP A 62 -5.05 -3.29 -10.63
N ALA A 63 -5.72 -4.31 -11.16
CA ALA A 63 -7.06 -4.15 -11.72
C ALA A 63 -8.17 -4.22 -10.65
N HIS A 64 -7.87 -4.86 -9.51
CA HIS A 64 -8.72 -4.93 -8.35
C HIS A 64 -8.87 -3.54 -7.71
N GLU A 65 -10.09 -3.21 -7.27
CA GLU A 65 -10.46 -1.84 -6.85
C GLU A 65 -9.58 -1.31 -5.71
N ASP A 66 -9.17 -2.19 -4.80
CA ASP A 66 -8.48 -1.81 -3.57
C ASP A 66 -7.05 -2.34 -3.46
N TRP A 67 -6.48 -3.06 -4.42
CA TRP A 67 -5.13 -3.63 -4.22
C TRP A 67 -4.03 -2.64 -4.58
N GLY A 68 -4.07 -2.02 -5.75
CA GLY A 68 -3.04 -1.10 -6.21
C GLY A 68 -3.19 0.34 -5.72
N PHE A 69 -2.11 1.11 -5.73
CA PHE A 69 -2.16 2.58 -5.65
C PHE A 69 -2.86 3.20 -6.86
N ILE A 70 -2.72 2.57 -8.03
CA ILE A 70 -3.38 2.96 -9.26
C ILE A 70 -4.18 1.76 -9.72
N ARG A 71 -5.50 1.93 -9.82
CA ARG A 71 -6.35 0.94 -10.47
C ARG A 71 -6.24 1.12 -11.98
N PHE A 72 -6.09 0.03 -12.72
CA PHE A 72 -6.17 0.04 -14.17
C PHE A 72 -7.19 -0.99 -14.67
N SER A 73 -7.55 -0.93 -15.95
CA SER A 73 -8.39 -1.94 -16.60
C SER A 73 -7.58 -2.74 -17.61
N TYR A 74 -8.02 -3.96 -17.88
CA TYR A 74 -7.56 -4.75 -19.02
C TYR A 74 -8.57 -4.62 -20.16
N ASP A 75 -8.11 -4.67 -21.41
CA ASP A 75 -9.00 -4.88 -22.56
C ASP A 75 -9.45 -6.35 -22.66
N ALA A 76 -10.25 -6.68 -23.67
CA ALA A 76 -10.75 -8.05 -23.87
C ALA A 76 -9.62 -9.06 -24.14
N GLU A 77 -8.50 -8.57 -24.69
CA GLU A 77 -7.29 -9.31 -25.04
C GLU A 77 -6.28 -9.37 -23.89
N HIS A 78 -6.62 -8.89 -22.69
CA HIS A 78 -5.78 -8.84 -21.50
C HIS A 78 -4.53 -7.94 -21.62
N ASN A 79 -4.54 -6.97 -22.54
CA ASN A 79 -3.56 -5.89 -22.54
C ASN A 79 -3.96 -4.79 -21.57
N TRP A 80 -3.00 -3.90 -21.28
CA TRP A 80 -3.24 -2.72 -20.46
C TRP A 80 -4.24 -1.82 -21.19
N GLY A 81 -5.41 -1.64 -20.59
CA GLY A 81 -6.47 -0.77 -21.10
C GLY A 81 -6.07 0.70 -21.11
N SER A 82 -6.89 1.52 -21.76
CA SER A 82 -6.66 2.96 -21.90
C SER A 82 -6.38 3.63 -20.54
N LYS A 83 -5.36 4.49 -20.50
CA LYS A 83 -5.01 5.30 -19.32
C LYS A 83 -6.14 6.20 -18.84
N GLU A 84 -7.09 6.52 -19.71
CA GLU A 84 -8.28 7.30 -19.38
C GLU A 84 -9.17 6.61 -18.32
N HIS A 85 -9.05 5.30 -18.17
CA HIS A 85 -9.79 4.51 -17.18
C HIS A 85 -8.95 4.17 -15.95
N TRP A 86 -7.74 4.70 -15.83
CA TRP A 86 -6.91 4.47 -14.65
C TRP A 86 -7.33 5.40 -13.53
N GLU A 87 -7.40 4.88 -12.32
CA GLU A 87 -7.85 5.61 -11.13
C GLU A 87 -6.73 5.62 -10.09
N VAL A 88 -6.21 6.81 -9.78
CA VAL A 88 -5.22 6.98 -8.71
C VAL A 88 -5.94 7.04 -7.37
N LYS A 89 -5.62 6.13 -6.47
CA LYS A 89 -6.25 6.01 -5.14
C LYS A 89 -5.61 6.97 -4.14
N ASN A 90 -6.37 7.38 -3.11
CA ASN A 90 -5.88 8.30 -2.07
C ASN A 90 -4.60 7.79 -1.37
N LYS A 91 -4.50 6.47 -1.15
CA LYS A 91 -3.29 5.84 -0.61
C LYS A 91 -2.01 6.13 -1.40
N TYR A 92 -2.09 6.38 -2.71
CA TYR A 92 -0.94 6.85 -3.50
C TYR A 92 -0.39 8.18 -2.96
N TYR A 93 -1.27 9.16 -2.76
CA TYR A 93 -0.89 10.51 -2.32
C TYR A 93 -0.43 10.53 -0.87
N LEU A 94 -1.02 9.66 -0.04
CA LEU A 94 -0.63 9.48 1.36
C LEU A 94 0.76 8.83 1.47
N HIS A 95 1.01 7.74 0.72
CA HIS A 95 2.35 7.14 0.64
C HIS A 95 3.38 8.16 0.13
N ALA A 96 3.01 8.99 -0.86
CA ALA A 96 3.87 10.01 -1.41
C ALA A 96 4.30 11.09 -0.39
N GLN A 97 3.58 11.27 0.73
CA GLN A 97 4.03 12.16 1.82
C GLN A 97 5.30 11.64 2.51
N PHE A 98 5.52 10.32 2.51
CA PHE A 98 6.70 9.69 3.09
C PHE A 98 7.83 9.51 2.08
N SER A 99 7.50 9.28 0.80
CA SER A 99 8.50 8.87 -0.20
C SER A 99 9.09 9.99 -1.05
N ARG A 100 8.57 11.22 -0.96
CA ARG A 100 9.03 12.38 -1.77
C ARG A 100 10.02 13.29 -1.06
N HIS A 101 10.13 13.18 0.26
CA HIS A 101 10.93 14.06 1.12
C HIS A 101 12.10 13.28 1.73
#